data_AF-A0A1G7SQ12-F1
#
_entry.id   AF-A0A1G7SQ12-F1
#
_cell.length_a   1.000
_cell.length_b   1.000
_cell.length_c   1.000
_cell.angle_alpha   90.00
_cell.angle_beta   90.00
_cell.angle_gamma   90.00
#
_symmetry.space_group_name_H-M   'P 1'
#
loop_
_entity.id
_entity.type
_entity.pdbx_description
1 polymer ?
#
loop_
_entity_poly.entity_id
_entity_poly.type
_entity_poly.pdbx_seq_one_letter_code
_entity_poly.pdbx_strand_id
1 'polypeptide(L)'
;MITKKIENRVLLNIPFVQLKNQSFKVTAYPYFTLEPSLTSKTEQAKMPDISQYQQVDNKEEKAVISFIQSFLDKYVSASLEDMAFMMKEPEILTGNYQISNSQIKPFFKDKQLFAFVTFDVIDGETKIGHKETMTLLLKQRENTYFIETIHHYLGGI
;
A
#
# COMPACT_ATOMS: atom_id res chain seq x y z
N MET A 1 35.27 -11.26 26.53
CA MET A 1 34.80 -9.90 26.19
C MET A 1 34.37 -9.92 24.73
N ILE A 2 33.14 -9.52 24.40
CA ILE A 2 32.62 -9.52 23.03
C ILE A 2 32.60 -8.07 22.55
N THR A 3 33.40 -7.75 21.54
CA THR A 3 33.46 -6.39 20.97
C THR A 3 32.22 -6.17 20.11
N LYS A 4 31.36 -5.23 20.52
CA LYS A 4 30.16 -4.84 19.77
C LYS A 4 30.59 -4.02 18.55
N LYS A 5 30.29 -4.49 17.34
CA LYS A 5 30.52 -3.74 16.09
C LYS A 5 29.57 -2.55 16.07
N ILE A 6 30.10 -1.33 15.98
CA ILE A 6 29.32 -0.11 15.85
C ILE A 6 29.19 0.20 14.36
N GLU A 7 27.99 0.14 13.82
CA GLU A 7 27.68 0.59 12.45
C GLU A 7 27.24 2.04 12.49
N ASN A 8 28.02 2.93 11.88
CA ASN A 8 27.67 4.33 11.71
C ASN A 8 27.19 4.57 10.28
N ARG A 9 25.91 4.94 10.12
CA ARG A 9 25.34 5.39 8.85
C ARG A 9 25.50 6.90 8.73
N VAL A 10 26.09 7.36 7.63
CA VAL A 10 26.31 8.78 7.33
C VAL A 10 25.89 9.05 5.90
N LEU A 11 25.34 10.24 5.64
CA LEU A 11 24.94 10.65 4.30
C LEU A 11 26.08 11.47 3.68
N LEU A 12 26.59 11.02 2.53
CA LEU A 12 27.63 11.73 1.78
C LEU A 12 26.98 12.65 0.75
N ASN A 13 27.15 13.96 0.92
CA ASN A 13 26.68 14.96 -0.03
C ASN A 13 27.81 15.32 -0.99
N ILE A 14 27.53 15.31 -2.29
CA ILE A 14 28.48 15.68 -3.35
C ILE A 14 27.92 16.89 -4.10
N PRO A 15 28.44 18.11 -3.86
CA PRO A 15 27.98 19.30 -4.57
C PRO A 15 28.41 19.27 -6.04
N PHE A 16 27.47 19.40 -6.96
CA PHE A 16 27.75 19.43 -8.39
C PHE A 16 26.90 20.45 -9.15
N VAL A 17 27.36 20.81 -10.34
CA VAL A 17 26.59 21.58 -11.34
C VAL A 17 26.50 20.79 -12.63
N GLN A 18 25.41 20.96 -13.36
CA GLN A 18 25.24 20.44 -14.71
C GLN A 18 25.75 21.48 -15.72
N LEU A 19 26.58 21.03 -16.66
CA LEU A 19 27.11 21.83 -17.76
C LEU A 19 26.17 21.76 -18.97
N LYS A 20 26.32 22.72 -19.91
CA LYS A 20 25.48 22.83 -21.12
C LYS A 20 25.48 21.58 -22.00
N ASN A 21 26.55 20.78 -21.95
CA ASN A 21 26.70 19.52 -22.68
C ASN A 21 26.16 18.30 -21.90
N GLN A 22 25.32 18.52 -20.88
CA GLN A 22 24.74 17.48 -20.02
C GLN A 22 25.75 16.71 -19.15
N SER A 23 27.00 17.15 -19.08
CA SER A 23 27.99 16.59 -18.14
C SER A 23 27.90 17.25 -16.75
N PHE A 24 28.44 16.60 -15.73
CA PHE A 24 28.43 17.10 -14.34
C PHE A 24 29.83 17.44 -13.85
N LYS A 25 29.95 18.54 -13.09
CA LYS A 25 31.20 18.96 -12.45
C LYS A 25 31.00 19.11 -10.95
N VAL A 26 31.84 18.46 -10.16
CA VAL A 26 31.90 18.65 -8.70
C VAL A 26 32.45 20.05 -8.40
N THR A 27 31.73 20.82 -7.58
CA THR A 27 32.05 22.24 -7.32
C THR A 27 32.65 22.49 -5.94
N ALA A 28 32.55 21.53 -5.02
CA ALA A 28 33.10 21.63 -3.68
C ALA A 28 33.46 20.24 -3.15
N TYR A 29 34.21 20.21 -2.05
CA TYR A 29 34.52 18.95 -1.38
C TYR A 29 33.24 18.25 -0.91
N PRO A 30 33.14 16.92 -1.09
CA PRO A 30 32.08 16.14 -0.47
C PRO A 30 32.09 16.32 1.04
N TYR A 31 30.91 16.34 1.65
CA TYR A 31 30.77 16.49 3.09
C TYR A 31 29.71 15.55 3.64
N PHE A 32 29.94 15.09 4.86
CA PHE A 32 29.03 14.20 5.57
C PHE A 32 27.95 15.01 6.28
N THR A 33 26.71 14.56 6.17
CA THR A 33 25.62 15.00 7.03
C THR A 33 25.07 13.82 7.82
N LEU A 34 24.45 14.12 8.96
CA LEU A 34 23.62 13.15 9.65
C LEU A 34 22.45 12.78 8.74
N GLU A 35 22.10 11.49 8.73
CA GLU A 35 20.88 11.03 8.07
C GLU A 35 19.68 11.76 8.73
N PRO A 36 18.81 12.43 7.94
CA PRO A 36 17.66 13.11 8.52
C PRO A 36 16.77 12.08 9.22
N SER A 37 16.48 12.33 10.50
CA SER A 37 15.49 11.53 11.22
C SER A 37 14.11 11.79 10.61
N LEU A 38 13.38 10.73 10.26
CA LEU A 38 11.97 10.81 9.87
C LEU A 38 11.19 11.60 10.95
N THR A 39 10.74 12.81 10.62
CA THR A 39 10.07 13.73 11.56
C THR A 39 8.60 13.41 11.79
N SER A 40 8.06 12.39 11.11
CA SER A 40 6.67 11.99 11.28
C SER A 40 6.49 11.33 12.64
N LYS A 41 5.97 12.09 13.61
CA LYS A 41 5.46 11.59 14.90
C LYS A 41 4.11 10.89 14.78
N THR A 42 3.55 10.78 13.58
CA THR A 42 2.47 9.85 13.34
C THR A 42 3.05 8.47 13.53
N GLU A 43 2.65 7.79 14.60
CA GLU A 43 2.75 6.33 14.64
C GLU A 43 2.31 5.84 13.28
N GLN A 44 3.13 4.99 12.64
CA GLN A 44 2.74 4.28 11.42
C GLN A 44 1.28 3.85 11.60
N ALA A 45 0.40 4.20 10.67
CA ALA A 45 -1.00 3.82 10.76
C ALA A 45 -1.03 2.30 11.00
N LYS A 46 -1.38 1.90 12.21
CA LYS A 46 -1.45 0.49 12.58
C LYS A 46 -2.79 -0.01 12.11
N MET A 47 -2.81 -1.23 11.59
CA MET A 47 -4.08 -1.91 11.36
C MET A 47 -4.89 -1.94 12.66
N PRO A 48 -6.21 -1.69 12.58
CA PRO A 48 -7.13 -1.85 13.68
C PRO A 48 -6.99 -3.24 14.33
N ASP A 49 -7.19 -3.29 15.64
CA ASP A 49 -7.28 -4.56 16.36
C ASP A 49 -8.56 -5.30 15.92
N ILE A 50 -8.36 -6.36 15.13
CA ILE A 50 -9.44 -7.19 14.57
C ILE A 50 -10.23 -7.95 15.64
N SER A 51 -9.72 -8.08 16.87
CA SER A 51 -10.43 -8.77 17.96
C SER A 51 -11.74 -8.07 18.36
N GLN A 52 -11.86 -6.78 18.03
CA GLN A 52 -13.06 -5.98 18.28
C GLN A 52 -14.15 -6.15 17.22
N TYR A 53 -13.90 -6.95 16.19
CA TYR A 53 -14.78 -7.12 15.04
C TYR A 53 -15.49 -8.48 15.10
N GLN A 54 -16.72 -8.52 14.57
CA GLN A 54 -17.53 -9.74 14.48
C GLN A 54 -17.33 -10.41 13.13
N GLN A 55 -17.20 -11.73 13.11
CA GLN A 55 -17.11 -12.48 11.85
C GLN A 55 -18.39 -12.34 11.03
N VAL A 56 -18.24 -12.25 9.71
CA VAL A 56 -19.35 -12.33 8.75
C VAL A 56 -19.79 -13.79 8.64
N ASP A 57 -21.06 -14.03 8.30
CA ASP A 57 -21.52 -15.40 8.04
C ASP A 57 -20.86 -16.00 6.79
N ASN A 58 -20.78 -17.34 6.72
CA ASN A 58 -20.07 -18.04 5.65
C ASN A 58 -20.58 -17.75 4.22
N LYS A 59 -21.86 -17.37 4.05
CA LYS A 59 -22.43 -17.11 2.72
C LYS A 59 -22.06 -15.71 2.27
N GLU A 60 -22.28 -14.73 3.14
CA GLU A 60 -21.94 -13.34 2.91
C GLU A 60 -20.42 -13.17 2.78
N GLU A 61 -19.62 -13.84 3.62
CA GLU A 61 -18.16 -13.82 3.55
C GLU A 61 -17.65 -14.20 2.16
N LYS A 62 -18.15 -15.28 1.57
CA LYS A 62 -17.77 -15.72 0.22
C LYS A 62 -18.13 -14.68 -0.84
N ALA A 63 -19.32 -14.07 -0.74
CA ALA A 63 -19.75 -13.05 -1.68
C ALA A 63 -18.86 -11.79 -1.61
N VAL A 64 -18.50 -11.37 -0.40
CA VAL A 64 -17.58 -10.25 -0.16
C VAL A 64 -16.19 -10.56 -0.70
N ILE A 65 -15.65 -11.75 -0.42
CA ILE A 65 -14.33 -12.17 -0.92
C ILE A 65 -14.30 -12.16 -2.45
N SER A 66 -15.31 -12.72 -3.12
CA SER A 66 -15.39 -12.72 -4.59
C SER A 66 -15.49 -11.31 -5.18
N PHE A 67 -16.25 -10.42 -4.54
CA PHE A 67 -16.31 -9.01 -4.94
C PHE A 67 -14.94 -8.33 -4.81
N ILE A 68 -14.24 -8.52 -3.69
CA ILE A 68 -12.92 -7.90 -3.45
C ILE A 68 -11.87 -8.47 -4.39
N GLN A 69 -11.90 -9.77 -4.71
CA GLN A 69 -11.02 -10.35 -5.72
C GLN A 69 -11.22 -9.68 -7.08
N SER A 70 -12.48 -9.49 -7.50
CA SER A 70 -12.80 -8.77 -8.74
C SER A 70 -12.36 -7.31 -8.70
N PHE A 71 -12.42 -6.67 -7.52
CA PHE A 71 -11.87 -5.32 -7.32
C PHE A 71 -10.35 -5.31 -7.50
N LEU A 72 -9.60 -6.22 -6.85
CA LEU A 72 -8.14 -6.28 -6.96
C LEU A 72 -7.69 -6.54 -8.40
N ASP A 73 -8.38 -7.41 -9.13
CA ASP A 73 -8.09 -7.63 -10.56
C ASP A 73 -8.24 -6.34 -11.37
N LYS A 74 -9.32 -5.59 -11.14
CA LYS A 74 -9.57 -4.31 -11.80
C LYS A 74 -8.66 -3.19 -11.31
N TYR A 75 -8.19 -3.25 -10.07
CA TYR A 75 -7.34 -2.23 -9.45
C TYR A 75 -6.02 -2.05 -10.22
N VAL A 76 -5.52 -3.10 -10.89
CA VAL A 76 -4.31 -3.05 -11.71
C VAL A 76 -4.54 -3.06 -13.23
N SER A 77 -5.79 -3.27 -13.69
CA SER A 77 -6.07 -3.53 -15.11
C SER A 77 -7.15 -2.66 -15.74
N ALA A 78 -8.01 -2.02 -14.94
CA ALA A 78 -9.16 -1.28 -15.42
C ALA A 78 -8.90 0.23 -15.55
N SER A 79 -9.85 0.93 -16.18
CA SER A 79 -9.91 2.39 -16.22
C SER A 79 -10.51 2.96 -14.92
N LEU A 80 -10.29 4.26 -14.67
CA LEU A 80 -10.93 4.95 -13.54
C LEU A 80 -12.46 4.98 -13.71
N GLU A 81 -12.95 5.08 -14.94
CA GLU A 81 -14.38 5.03 -15.26
C GLU A 81 -14.99 3.68 -14.88
N ASP A 82 -14.32 2.57 -15.20
CA ASP A 82 -14.77 1.24 -14.82
C ASP A 82 -14.73 1.03 -13.30
N MET A 83 -13.72 1.63 -12.64
CA MET A 83 -13.56 1.56 -11.19
C MET A 83 -14.66 2.34 -10.44
N ALA A 84 -15.21 3.40 -11.04
CA ALA A 84 -16.32 4.18 -10.47
C ALA A 84 -17.62 3.38 -10.26
N PHE A 85 -17.76 2.23 -10.94
CA PHE A 85 -18.88 1.32 -10.67
C PHE A 85 -18.70 0.51 -9.37
N MET A 86 -17.47 0.39 -8.87
CA MET A 86 -17.12 -0.46 -7.73
C MET A 86 -16.84 0.33 -6.45
N MET A 87 -16.43 1.59 -6.57
CA MET A 87 -16.06 2.41 -5.42
C MET A 87 -16.43 3.89 -5.55
N LYS A 88 -16.57 4.57 -4.41
CA LYS A 88 -17.01 5.96 -4.32
C LYS A 88 -16.00 6.95 -4.89
N GLU A 89 -14.73 6.74 -4.56
CA GLU A 89 -13.59 7.56 -5.02
C GLU A 89 -12.67 6.66 -5.85
N PRO A 90 -12.81 6.64 -7.19
CA PRO A 90 -12.10 5.70 -8.04
C PRO A 90 -10.59 5.87 -7.92
N GLU A 91 -9.88 4.77 -7.66
CA GLU A 91 -8.42 4.70 -7.71
C GLU A 91 -7.97 3.41 -8.40
N ILE A 92 -6.85 3.50 -9.11
CA ILE A 92 -6.19 2.37 -9.77
C ILE A 92 -4.70 2.44 -9.47
N LEU A 93 -4.05 1.28 -9.41
CA LEU A 93 -2.60 1.19 -9.39
C LEU A 93 -2.08 1.28 -10.82
N THR A 94 -1.56 2.46 -11.18
CA THR A 94 -1.14 2.76 -12.56
C THR A 94 0.24 2.17 -12.82
N GLY A 95 0.37 1.31 -13.82
CA GLY A 95 1.64 0.69 -14.21
C GLY A 95 1.44 -0.76 -14.65
N ASN A 96 2.54 -1.45 -14.96
CA ASN A 96 2.51 -2.87 -15.27
C ASN A 96 2.64 -3.68 -13.98
N TYR A 97 1.58 -3.75 -13.18
CA TYR A 97 1.58 -4.46 -11.90
C TYR A 97 0.74 -5.74 -11.95
N GLN A 98 1.12 -6.70 -11.12
CA GLN A 98 0.36 -7.92 -10.87
C GLN A 98 0.12 -8.09 -9.38
N ILE A 99 -1.09 -8.53 -9.03
CA ILE A 99 -1.47 -8.85 -7.64
C ILE A 99 -1.47 -10.36 -7.46
N SER A 100 -0.93 -10.83 -6.33
CA SER A 100 -0.96 -12.24 -5.94
C SER A 100 -1.10 -12.42 -4.42
N ASN A 101 -1.30 -13.67 -3.98
CA ASN A 101 -1.36 -14.06 -2.56
C ASN A 101 -2.33 -13.22 -1.70
N SER A 102 -3.47 -12.82 -2.27
CA SER A 102 -4.44 -11.99 -1.55
C SER A 102 -5.08 -12.76 -0.40
N GLN A 103 -5.03 -12.15 0.78
CA GLN A 103 -5.73 -12.56 1.99
C GLN A 103 -6.80 -11.52 2.29
N ILE A 104 -8.06 -11.94 2.24
CA ILE A 104 -9.22 -11.07 2.43
C ILE A 104 -9.98 -11.57 3.64
N LYS A 105 -10.21 -10.69 4.63
CA LYS A 105 -10.93 -11.03 5.86
C LYS A 105 -12.06 -10.02 6.11
N PRO A 106 -13.30 -10.38 5.76
CA PRO A 106 -14.49 -9.56 6.05
C PRO A 106 -14.91 -9.64 7.52
N PHE A 107 -15.32 -8.51 8.09
CA PHE A 107 -15.89 -8.45 9.43
C PHE A 107 -16.95 -7.35 9.57
N PHE A 108 -17.86 -7.50 10.53
CA PHE A 108 -18.75 -6.46 10.97
C PHE A 108 -18.19 -5.70 12.18
N LYS A 109 -18.40 -4.39 12.19
CA LYS A 109 -18.27 -3.53 13.37
C LYS A 109 -19.33 -2.44 13.30
N ASP A 110 -20.09 -2.26 14.36
CA ASP A 110 -21.14 -1.23 14.45
C ASP A 110 -22.14 -1.24 13.27
N LYS A 111 -22.50 -2.45 12.80
CA LYS A 111 -23.36 -2.71 11.61
C LYS A 111 -22.76 -2.27 10.27
N GLN A 112 -21.49 -1.91 10.24
CA GLN A 112 -20.74 -1.62 9.02
C GLN A 112 -19.87 -2.82 8.66
N LEU A 113 -19.75 -3.08 7.35
CA LEU A 113 -18.96 -4.17 6.81
C LEU A 113 -17.57 -3.64 6.45
N PHE A 114 -16.54 -4.22 7.08
CA PHE A 114 -15.15 -3.93 6.79
C PHE A 114 -14.49 -5.16 6.17
N ALA A 115 -13.49 -4.94 5.31
CA ALA A 115 -12.60 -6.01 4.88
C ALA A 115 -11.14 -5.60 5.06
N PHE A 116 -10.38 -6.45 5.74
CA PHE A 116 -8.93 -6.32 5.84
C PHE A 116 -8.31 -7.12 4.72
N VAL A 117 -7.52 -6.45 3.90
CA VAL A 117 -6.98 -7.03 2.67
C VAL A 117 -5.46 -6.86 2.69
N THR A 118 -4.75 -7.97 2.53
CA THR A 118 -3.30 -8.00 2.37
C THR A 118 -2.98 -8.76 1.11
N PHE A 119 -2.07 -8.26 0.28
CA PHE A 119 -1.70 -8.89 -0.98
C PHE A 119 -0.27 -8.51 -1.36
N ASP A 120 0.31 -9.29 -2.27
CA ASP A 120 1.61 -8.98 -2.85
C ASP A 120 1.40 -8.25 -4.18
N VAL A 121 2.11 -7.14 -4.37
CA VAL A 121 2.19 -6.40 -5.63
C VAL A 121 3.54 -6.69 -6.26
N ILE A 122 3.56 -7.03 -7.54
CA ILE A 122 4.77 -7.34 -8.28
C ILE A 122 4.84 -6.43 -9.50
N ASP A 123 5.96 -5.73 -9.65
CA ASP A 123 6.26 -4.92 -10.82
C ASP A 123 6.64 -5.83 -12.01
N GLY A 124 5.94 -5.66 -13.12
CA GLY A 124 6.07 -6.47 -14.31
C GLY A 124 7.39 -6.28 -15.05
N GLU A 125 8.08 -5.16 -14.88
CA GLU A 125 9.37 -4.87 -15.53
C GLU A 125 10.54 -5.34 -14.67
N THR A 126 10.58 -4.91 -13.41
CA THR A 126 11.70 -5.15 -12.49
C THR A 126 11.60 -6.47 -11.75
N LYS A 127 10.40 -7.07 -11.69
CA LYS A 127 10.08 -8.26 -10.89
C LYS A 127 10.27 -8.08 -9.39
N ILE A 128 10.47 -6.83 -8.93
CA ILE A 128 10.47 -6.49 -7.52
C ILE A 128 9.03 -6.53 -7.05
N GLY A 129 8.80 -7.14 -5.89
CA GLY A 129 7.50 -7.16 -5.26
C GLY A 129 7.57 -6.73 -3.81
N HIS A 130 6.46 -6.19 -3.33
CA HIS A 130 6.26 -5.77 -1.95
C HIS A 130 4.87 -6.15 -1.48
N LYS A 131 4.67 -6.10 -0.16
CA LYS A 131 3.39 -6.42 0.45
C LYS A 131 2.60 -5.14 0.70
N GLU A 132 1.36 -5.13 0.25
CA GLU A 132 0.41 -4.06 0.53
C GLU A 132 -0.67 -4.52 1.49
N THR A 133 -1.23 -3.57 2.23
CA THR A 133 -2.32 -3.82 3.16
C THR A 133 -3.26 -2.62 3.18
N MET A 134 -4.55 -2.91 3.14
CA MET A 134 -5.61 -1.91 3.16
C MET A 134 -6.81 -2.39 3.97
N THR A 135 -7.61 -1.41 4.43
CA THR A 135 -8.96 -1.66 4.95
C THR A 135 -9.97 -1.06 4.01
N LEU A 136 -10.97 -1.85 3.63
CA LEU A 136 -12.11 -1.44 2.83
C LEU A 136 -13.33 -1.28 3.74
N LEU A 137 -14.02 -0.14 3.65
CA LEU A 137 -15.38 0.00 4.16
C LEU A 137 -16.35 -0.30 3.00
N LEU A 138 -17.21 -1.28 3.21
CA LEU A 138 -18.13 -1.79 2.20
C LEU A 138 -19.58 -1.45 2.54
N LYS A 139 -20.36 -1.21 1.49
CA LYS A 139 -21.80 -1.07 1.55
C LYS A 139 -22.46 -2.05 0.60
N GLN A 140 -23.48 -2.74 1.09
CA GLN A 140 -24.29 -3.63 0.28
C GLN A 140 -25.18 -2.81 -0.69
N ARG A 141 -25.22 -3.26 -1.95
CA ARG A 141 -26.17 -2.85 -2.99
C ARG A 141 -27.02 -4.07 -3.37
N GLU A 142 -28.11 -3.86 -4.10
CA GLU A 142 -29.13 -4.89 -4.40
C GLU A 142 -28.53 -6.27 -4.73
N ASN A 143 -27.52 -6.33 -5.60
CA ASN A 143 -26.91 -7.57 -6.06
C ASN A 143 -25.38 -7.64 -5.91
N THR A 144 -24.75 -6.67 -5.24
CA THR A 144 -23.28 -6.59 -5.13
C THR A 144 -22.85 -5.73 -3.95
N TYR A 145 -21.56 -5.51 -3.80
CA TYR A 145 -21.00 -4.57 -2.83
C TYR A 145 -20.45 -3.33 -3.54
N PHE A 146 -20.20 -2.29 -2.75
CA PHE A 146 -19.58 -1.06 -3.19
C PHE A 146 -18.63 -0.56 -2.12
N ILE A 147 -17.44 -0.14 -2.52
CA ILE A 147 -16.42 0.36 -1.60
C ILE A 147 -16.71 1.84 -1.32
N GLU A 148 -17.05 2.16 -0.08
CA GLU A 148 -17.28 3.54 0.34
C GLU A 148 -15.98 4.25 0.68
N THR A 149 -14.99 3.54 1.22
CA THR A 149 -13.71 4.10 1.65
C THR A 149 -12.61 3.06 1.58
N ILE A 150 -11.43 3.48 1.13
CA ILE A 150 -10.19 2.72 1.24
C ILE A 150 -9.26 3.43 2.21
N HIS A 151 -8.64 2.66 3.10
CA HIS A 151 -7.55 3.13 3.92
C HIS A 151 -6.32 2.28 3.65
N HIS A 152 -5.30 2.90 3.04
CA HIS A 152 -4.01 2.30 2.80
C HIS A 152 -3.15 2.38 4.05
N TYR A 153 -2.49 1.29 4.41
CA TYR A 153 -1.42 1.30 5.39
C TYR A 153 -0.08 1.30 4.66
N LEU A 154 0.94 1.92 5.24
CA LEU A 154 2.30 1.87 4.68
C LEU A 154 2.71 0.40 4.51
N GLY A 155 2.84 -0.02 3.25
CA GLY A 155 3.38 -1.33 2.88
C GLY A 155 4.83 -1.44 3.31
N GLY A 156 5.23 -2.63 3.77
CA GLY A 156 6.62 -2.93 4.07
C GLY A 156 7.37 -3.25 2.79
N ILE A 157 8.46 -2.52 2.54
CA ILE A 157 9.59 -2.93 1.70
C ILE A 157 10.59 -3.72 2.53
#